data_AF-A0A9W8J0D6-F1
#
_entry.id   AF-A0A9W8J0D6-F1
#
_cell.length_a   1.000
_cell.length_b   1.000
_cell.length_c   1.000
_cell.angle_alpha   90.00
_cell.angle_beta   90.00
_cell.angle_gamma   90.00
#
_symmetry.space_group_name_H-M   'P 1'
#
loop_
_entity.id
_entity.type
_entity.pdbx_description
1 polymer ?
#
loop_
_entity_poly.entity_id
_entity_poly.type
_entity_poly.pdbx_seq_one_letter_code
_entity_poly.pdbx_strand_id
1 'polypeptide(L)'
;MVVGKRIITNSAYIDRVADLKNSEVGGPIVGWSRNGGRNQTFNFEPQGSGAKISVGASGGKEAHVASSNPSPGDHLKGAGGGVGSIYTAVPQPDGSFKLSIKAGDGTDLFWTLDSEAEGTKITLMPDNSSSNQLWALEEVGDN
;
A
#
# COMPACT_ATOMS: atom_id res chain seq x y z
N MET A 1 -1.64 15.78 2.34
CA MET A 1 -1.06 14.80 1.39
C MET A 1 0.09 14.11 2.09
N VAL A 2 0.18 12.78 2.00
CA VAL A 2 1.26 12.01 2.63
C VAL A 2 2.47 12.03 1.71
N VAL A 3 3.65 12.26 2.26
CA VAL A 3 4.91 12.41 1.51
C VAL A 3 6.02 11.68 2.25
N GLY A 4 6.97 11.10 1.51
CA GLY A 4 8.16 10.49 2.09
C GLY A 4 7.93 9.04 2.50
N LYS A 5 8.94 8.48 3.18
CA LYS A 5 8.99 7.06 3.55
C LYS A 5 8.07 6.75 4.72
N ARG A 6 7.27 5.70 4.59
CA ARG A 6 6.30 5.26 5.58
C ARG A 6 6.35 3.75 5.81
N ILE A 7 6.11 3.33 7.05
CA ILE A 7 5.59 1.99 7.36
C ILE A 7 4.07 2.08 7.36
N ILE A 8 3.41 1.22 6.60
CA ILE A 8 1.95 1.21 6.43
C ILE A 8 1.40 0.05 7.28
N THR A 9 0.83 0.35 8.45
CA THR A 9 0.33 -0.65 9.40
C THR A 9 -1.18 -0.77 9.32
N ASN A 10 -1.74 -1.97 9.25
CA ASN A 10 -3.19 -2.17 9.23
C ASN A 10 -3.80 -1.90 10.60
N SER A 11 -4.97 -1.25 10.65
CA SER A 11 -5.61 -0.90 11.93
C SER A 11 -6.46 -2.03 12.52
N ALA A 12 -6.94 -2.99 11.70
CA ALA A 12 -7.57 -4.21 12.22
C ALA A 12 -6.54 -5.23 12.70
N TYR A 13 -5.41 -5.32 12.03
CA TYR A 13 -4.33 -6.28 12.29
C TYR A 13 -3.03 -5.52 12.56
N ILE A 14 -2.88 -5.04 13.79
CA ILE A 14 -1.81 -4.09 14.18
C ILE A 14 -0.39 -4.67 14.04
N ASP A 15 -0.25 -6.00 14.04
CA ASP A 15 1.01 -6.69 13.80
C ASP A 15 1.31 -6.89 12.31
N ARG A 16 0.48 -6.35 11.40
CA ARG A 16 0.64 -6.46 9.95
C ARG A 16 0.94 -5.13 9.31
N VAL A 17 2.09 -5.08 8.65
CA VAL A 17 2.48 -3.99 7.78
C VAL A 17 2.38 -4.43 6.32
N ALA A 18 2.20 -3.45 5.42
CA ALA A 18 2.38 -3.71 3.99
C ALA A 18 3.81 -4.18 3.72
N ASP A 19 3.96 -5.18 2.88
CA ASP A 19 5.24 -5.81 2.55
C ASP A 19 5.26 -6.21 1.07
N LEU A 20 6.30 -5.84 0.33
CA LEU A 20 6.57 -6.42 -0.98
C LEU A 20 7.14 -7.84 -0.80
N LYS A 21 6.30 -8.84 -1.08
CA LYS A 21 6.64 -10.24 -0.83
C LYS A 21 7.98 -10.61 -1.47
N ASN A 22 8.84 -11.27 -0.68
CA ASN A 22 10.19 -11.70 -1.07
C ASN A 22 11.11 -10.57 -1.57
N SER A 23 10.76 -9.30 -1.34
CA SER A 23 11.46 -8.15 -1.93
C SER A 23 11.58 -8.26 -3.47
N GLU A 24 10.59 -8.88 -4.12
CA GLU A 24 10.64 -9.23 -5.54
C GLU A 24 9.87 -8.22 -6.40
N VAL A 25 10.52 -7.67 -7.42
CA VAL A 25 9.83 -6.86 -8.44
C VAL A 25 8.85 -7.75 -9.21
N GLY A 26 7.60 -7.34 -9.29
CA GLY A 26 6.47 -8.12 -9.80
C GLY A 26 5.71 -8.88 -8.70
N GLY A 27 6.29 -8.96 -7.49
CA GLY A 27 5.69 -9.60 -6.34
C GLY A 27 4.42 -8.90 -5.85
N PRO A 28 3.51 -9.63 -5.19
CA PRO A 28 2.33 -9.04 -4.56
C PRO A 28 2.72 -8.19 -3.35
N ILE A 29 1.91 -7.18 -3.06
CA ILE A 29 1.95 -6.53 -1.73
C ILE A 29 1.06 -7.34 -0.78
N VAL A 30 1.60 -7.67 0.39
CA VAL A 30 0.96 -8.55 1.38
C VAL A 30 1.00 -7.91 2.77
N GLY A 31 0.18 -8.42 3.69
CA GLY A 31 0.36 -8.20 5.12
C GLY A 31 1.44 -9.12 5.67
N TRP A 32 2.43 -8.56 6.37
CA TRP A 32 3.53 -9.33 6.98
C TRP A 32 3.89 -8.78 8.36
N SER A 33 4.48 -9.60 9.22
CA SER A 33 5.01 -9.13 10.50
C SER A 33 6.08 -8.07 10.30
N ARG A 34 6.02 -6.99 11.09
CA ARG A 34 6.98 -5.90 11.00
C ARG A 34 8.40 -6.39 11.31
N ASN A 35 9.31 -6.19 10.37
CA ASN A 35 10.74 -6.44 10.52
C ASN A 35 11.60 -5.23 10.14
N GLY A 36 10.99 -4.14 9.65
CA GLY A 36 11.69 -2.90 9.28
C GLY A 36 12.54 -3.02 8.02
N GLY A 37 12.37 -4.10 7.25
CA GLY A 37 13.06 -4.33 5.99
C GLY A 37 12.69 -3.30 4.93
N ARG A 38 13.56 -3.13 3.93
CA ARG A 38 13.35 -2.19 2.82
C ARG A 38 12.08 -2.47 2.02
N ASN A 39 11.61 -3.72 2.02
CA ASN A 39 10.36 -4.15 1.39
C ASN A 39 9.11 -3.81 2.23
N GLN A 40 9.27 -3.25 3.43
CA GLN A 40 8.19 -2.72 4.27
C GLN A 40 8.17 -1.19 4.34
N THR A 41 9.16 -0.54 3.73
CA THR A 41 9.28 0.93 3.69
C THR A 41 8.79 1.43 2.34
N PHE A 42 7.66 2.13 2.35
CA PHE A 42 7.01 2.65 1.17
C PHE A 42 7.21 4.16 1.06
N ASN A 43 7.76 4.65 -0.05
CA ASN A 43 7.94 6.08 -0.28
C ASN A 43 6.75 6.65 -1.05
N PHE A 44 6.12 7.68 -0.49
CA PHE A 44 5.03 8.41 -1.12
C PHE A 44 5.60 9.60 -1.88
N GLU A 45 5.69 9.46 -3.21
CA GLU A 45 6.15 10.53 -4.10
C GLU A 45 4.95 11.33 -4.62
N PRO A 46 4.84 12.63 -4.27
CA PRO A 46 3.79 13.51 -4.77
C PRO A 46 3.61 13.45 -6.29
N GLN A 47 2.39 13.19 -6.76
CA GLN A 47 2.08 13.28 -8.18
C GLN A 47 0.63 13.73 -8.39
N GLY A 48 0.46 14.97 -8.82
CA GLY A 48 -0.86 15.59 -8.96
C GLY A 48 -1.57 15.70 -7.61
N SER A 49 -2.80 15.16 -7.52
CA SER A 49 -3.60 15.12 -6.29
C SER A 49 -3.33 13.90 -5.40
N GLY A 50 -2.48 12.96 -5.85
CA GLY A 50 -2.17 11.74 -5.12
C GLY A 50 -0.66 11.52 -4.99
N ALA A 51 -0.27 10.28 -4.75
CA ALA A 51 1.11 9.86 -4.70
C ALA A 51 1.34 8.62 -5.55
N LYS A 52 2.49 8.59 -6.22
CA LYS A 52 3.07 7.36 -6.72
C LYS A 52 3.84 6.72 -5.57
N ILE A 53 3.55 5.47 -5.27
CA ILE A 53 4.11 4.79 -4.10
C ILE A 53 5.20 3.82 -4.57
N SER A 54 6.44 4.00 -4.10
CA SER A 54 7.55 3.05 -4.34
C SER A 54 7.87 2.24 -3.08
N VAL A 55 8.53 1.09 -3.24
CA VAL A 55 8.95 0.19 -2.16
C VAL A 55 10.27 -0.48 -2.55
N GLY A 56 11.14 -0.69 -1.56
CA GLY A 56 12.44 -1.31 -1.77
C GLY A 56 12.32 -2.77 -2.21
N ALA A 57 13.15 -3.16 -3.18
CA ALA A 57 13.27 -4.53 -3.67
C ALA A 57 14.73 -5.02 -3.57
N SER A 58 14.92 -6.32 -3.78
CA SER A 58 16.23 -6.98 -3.74
C SER A 58 17.22 -6.36 -4.72
N GLY A 59 18.51 -6.35 -4.33
CA GLY A 59 19.60 -5.87 -5.19
C GLY A 59 19.61 -4.35 -5.40
N GLY A 60 19.08 -3.57 -4.46
CA GLY A 60 19.08 -2.10 -4.56
C GLY A 60 18.00 -1.52 -5.47
N LYS A 61 17.15 -2.38 -6.04
CA LYS A 61 16.05 -1.97 -6.93
C LYS A 61 14.89 -1.39 -6.13
N GLU A 62 13.98 -0.76 -6.86
CA GLU A 62 12.69 -0.29 -6.37
C GLU A 62 11.58 -0.85 -7.26
N ALA A 63 10.44 -1.08 -6.64
CA ALA A 63 9.19 -1.40 -7.30
C ALA A 63 8.18 -0.29 -6.99
N HIS A 64 7.21 -0.06 -7.85
CA HIS A 64 6.09 0.84 -7.58
C HIS A 64 4.81 0.05 -7.39
N VAL A 65 3.99 0.47 -6.43
CA VAL A 65 2.68 -0.13 -6.25
C VAL A 65 1.83 0.18 -7.47
N ALA A 66 1.34 -0.86 -8.13
CA ALA A 66 0.64 -0.78 -9.40
C ALA A 66 -0.63 -1.63 -9.39
N SER A 67 -1.67 -1.05 -9.97
CA SER A 67 -2.96 -1.68 -10.28
C SER A 67 -3.37 -1.21 -11.67
N SER A 68 -3.20 -2.10 -12.66
CA SER A 68 -3.65 -1.86 -14.04
C SER A 68 -5.13 -2.20 -14.14
N ASN A 69 -5.96 -1.25 -14.59
CA ASN A 69 -7.42 -1.36 -14.62
C ASN A 69 -8.04 -1.81 -13.28
N PRO A 70 -7.91 -1.00 -12.21
CA PRO A 70 -8.34 -1.36 -10.86
C PRO A 70 -9.79 -1.85 -10.81
N SER A 71 -9.98 -3.06 -10.28
CA SER A 71 -11.28 -3.70 -10.07
C SER A 71 -11.38 -4.31 -8.67
N PRO A 72 -12.60 -4.47 -8.12
CA PRO A 72 -12.80 -5.16 -6.85
C PRO A 72 -12.16 -6.57 -6.83
N GLY A 73 -11.44 -6.88 -5.77
CA GLY A 73 -10.72 -8.15 -5.57
C GLY A 73 -9.32 -8.19 -6.18
N ASP A 74 -8.93 -7.20 -6.99
CA ASP A 74 -7.57 -7.13 -7.52
C ASP A 74 -6.56 -7.00 -6.41
N HIS A 75 -5.45 -7.73 -6.51
CA HIS A 75 -4.35 -7.59 -5.58
C HIS A 75 -3.32 -6.57 -6.06
N LEU A 76 -2.72 -5.86 -5.12
CA LEU A 76 -1.63 -4.92 -5.40
C LEU A 76 -0.36 -5.67 -5.81
N LYS A 77 0.45 -5.06 -6.68
CA LYS A 77 1.76 -5.58 -7.12
C LYS A 77 2.83 -4.49 -7.05
N GLY A 78 4.06 -4.86 -6.74
CA GLY A 78 5.23 -3.98 -6.88
C GLY A 78 5.81 -4.07 -8.30
N ALA A 79 5.35 -3.26 -9.25
CA ALA A 79 5.80 -3.29 -10.63
C ALA A 79 7.17 -2.62 -10.83
N GLY A 80 7.96 -3.14 -11.78
CA GLY A 80 9.27 -2.60 -12.14
C GLY A 80 9.20 -1.50 -13.20
N GLY A 81 10.37 -0.94 -13.54
CA GLY A 81 10.52 -0.04 -14.67
C GLY A 81 9.82 1.32 -14.52
N GLY A 82 9.54 1.73 -13.27
CA GLY A 82 8.84 3.00 -13.02
C GLY A 82 7.33 2.96 -13.28
N VAL A 83 6.75 1.80 -13.61
CA VAL A 83 5.29 1.68 -13.81
C VAL A 83 4.61 1.65 -12.45
N GLY A 84 3.82 2.68 -12.12
CA GLY A 84 3.10 2.79 -10.85
C GLY A 84 1.76 3.47 -11.05
N SER A 85 0.80 3.14 -10.18
CA SER A 85 -0.49 3.83 -10.14
C SER A 85 -0.44 4.99 -9.15
N ILE A 86 -1.34 5.96 -9.33
CA ILE A 86 -1.48 7.09 -8.42
C ILE A 86 -2.56 6.75 -7.39
N TYR A 87 -2.17 6.75 -6.12
CA TYR A 87 -3.07 6.49 -5.00
C TYR A 87 -3.33 7.77 -4.22
N THR A 88 -4.52 7.88 -3.65
CA THR A 88 -4.87 8.96 -2.72
C THR A 88 -4.83 8.41 -1.29
N ALA A 89 -4.14 9.09 -0.39
CA ALA A 89 -4.26 8.83 1.05
C ALA A 89 -5.35 9.73 1.63
N VAL A 90 -6.52 9.16 1.90
CA VAL A 90 -7.71 9.85 2.41
C VAL A 90 -7.68 9.83 3.95
N PRO A 91 -7.42 10.97 4.62
CA PRO A 91 -7.37 11.02 6.08
C PRO A 91 -8.75 10.73 6.69
N GLN A 92 -8.76 10.02 7.81
CA GLN A 92 -9.96 9.74 8.60
C GLN A 92 -9.95 10.57 9.90
N PRO A 93 -11.12 10.77 10.54
CA PRO A 93 -11.22 11.56 11.78
C PRO A 93 -10.37 11.05 12.96
N ASP A 94 -10.03 9.76 12.97
CA ASP A 94 -9.21 9.10 14.00
C ASP A 94 -7.70 9.19 13.73
N GLY A 95 -7.29 9.85 12.65
CA GLY A 95 -5.89 9.97 12.24
C GLY A 95 -5.37 8.80 11.39
N SER A 96 -6.18 7.76 11.17
CA SER A 96 -5.89 6.72 10.18
C SER A 96 -6.11 7.21 8.75
N PHE A 97 -5.72 6.40 7.78
CA PHE A 97 -5.87 6.70 6.36
C PHE A 97 -6.55 5.54 5.64
N LYS A 98 -7.40 5.88 4.66
CA LYS A 98 -7.75 4.96 3.58
C LYS A 98 -6.85 5.23 2.38
N LEU A 99 -6.24 4.20 1.81
CA LEU A 99 -5.45 4.32 0.58
C LEU A 99 -6.34 3.92 -0.60
N SER A 100 -6.62 4.85 -1.52
CA SER A 100 -7.60 4.64 -2.58
C SER A 100 -7.08 4.85 -4.00
N ILE A 101 -7.74 4.20 -4.94
CA ILE A 101 -7.60 4.40 -6.38
C ILE A 101 -8.97 4.28 -7.05
N LYS A 102 -9.19 4.99 -8.16
CA LYS A 102 -10.45 4.89 -8.92
C LYS A 102 -10.43 3.70 -9.87
N ALA A 103 -11.53 2.95 -9.87
CA ALA A 103 -11.87 2.00 -10.92
C ALA A 103 -12.28 2.74 -12.22
N GLY A 104 -12.43 2.00 -13.32
CA GLY A 104 -12.80 2.56 -14.63
C GLY A 104 -14.16 3.25 -14.66
N ASP A 105 -15.06 2.89 -13.74
CA ASP A 105 -16.39 3.51 -13.56
C ASP A 105 -16.38 4.71 -12.59
N GLY A 106 -15.22 5.06 -12.04
CA GLY A 106 -15.04 6.16 -11.09
C GLY A 106 -15.23 5.78 -9.62
N THR A 107 -15.60 4.53 -9.31
CA THR A 107 -15.73 4.03 -7.94
C THR A 107 -14.38 4.03 -7.24
N ASP A 108 -14.34 4.49 -6.00
CA ASP A 108 -13.14 4.41 -5.17
C ASP A 108 -12.97 3.00 -4.61
N LEU A 109 -11.79 2.41 -4.84
CA LEU A 109 -11.37 1.13 -4.27
C LEU A 109 -10.25 1.38 -3.27
N PHE A 110 -10.30 0.66 -2.15
CA PHE A 110 -9.43 0.85 -1.00
C PHE A 110 -8.54 -0.36 -0.77
N TRP A 111 -7.31 -0.10 -0.33
CA TRP A 111 -6.40 -1.14 0.15
C TRP A 111 -7.03 -1.85 1.34
N THR A 112 -7.23 -3.16 1.19
CA THR A 112 -7.95 -4.00 2.14
C THR A 112 -7.09 -5.21 2.50
N LEU A 113 -6.94 -5.49 3.79
CA LEU A 113 -6.31 -6.70 4.29
C LEU A 113 -7.38 -7.58 4.92
N ASP A 114 -7.75 -8.70 4.31
CA ASP A 114 -8.91 -9.49 4.77
C ASP A 114 -8.58 -10.50 5.88
N SER A 115 -7.30 -10.71 6.19
CA SER A 115 -6.87 -11.68 7.22
C SER A 115 -5.55 -11.27 7.87
N GLU A 116 -5.39 -11.65 9.15
CA GLU A 116 -4.16 -11.50 9.94
C GLU A 116 -3.08 -12.53 9.55
N ALA A 117 -3.40 -13.55 8.75
CA ALA A 117 -2.41 -14.53 8.33
C ALA A 117 -1.28 -13.86 7.52
N GLU A 118 -0.02 -14.19 7.83
CA GLU A 118 1.13 -13.67 7.09
C GLU A 118 1.06 -14.05 5.61
N GLY A 119 1.41 -13.10 4.74
CA GLY A 119 1.38 -13.29 3.30
C GLY A 119 -0.02 -13.16 2.69
N THR A 120 -1.04 -12.82 3.48
CA THR A 120 -2.35 -12.39 2.96
C THR A 120 -2.15 -11.22 2.01
N LYS A 121 -2.65 -11.33 0.79
CA LYS A 121 -2.55 -10.27 -0.21
C LYS A 121 -3.40 -9.08 0.22
N ILE A 122 -2.85 -7.88 0.01
CA ILE A 122 -3.66 -6.67 0.10
C ILE A 122 -4.40 -6.52 -1.23
N THR A 123 -5.73 -6.40 -1.14
CA THR A 123 -6.64 -6.30 -2.28
C THR A 123 -7.26 -4.91 -2.37
N LEU A 124 -7.84 -4.62 -3.52
CA LEU A 124 -8.66 -3.43 -3.76
C LEU A 124 -10.13 -3.81 -3.59
N MET A 125 -10.82 -3.16 -2.66
CA MET A 125 -12.24 -3.41 -2.42
C MET A 125 -13.01 -2.09 -2.33
N PRO A 126 -14.31 -2.06 -2.69
CA PRO A 126 -15.19 -0.95 -2.33
C PRO A 126 -15.17 -0.69 -0.82
N ASP A 127 -15.62 0.49 -0.40
CA ASP A 127 -15.71 0.82 1.01
C ASP A 127 -16.56 -0.21 1.76
N ASN A 128 -15.98 -0.88 2.75
CA ASN A 128 -16.67 -1.85 3.60
C ASN A 128 -16.89 -1.32 5.04
N SER A 129 -16.50 -0.07 5.31
CA SER A 129 -16.57 0.59 6.63
C SER A 129 -15.86 -0.14 7.77
N SER A 130 -14.97 -1.09 7.46
CA SER A 130 -14.22 -1.89 8.43
C SER A 130 -12.82 -1.32 8.66
N SER A 131 -12.27 -1.57 9.85
CA SER A 131 -10.90 -1.18 10.21
C SER A 131 -9.83 -1.88 9.36
N ASN A 132 -10.20 -2.92 8.61
CA ASN A 132 -9.30 -3.63 7.73
C ASN A 132 -8.93 -2.84 6.45
N GLN A 133 -9.62 -1.73 6.20
CA GLN A 133 -9.31 -0.71 5.18
C GLN A 133 -8.63 0.55 5.76
N LEU A 134 -8.41 0.59 7.08
CA LEU A 134 -7.77 1.71 7.75
C LEU A 134 -6.30 1.41 8.00
N TRP A 135 -5.44 2.38 7.71
CA TRP A 135 -4.00 2.24 7.76
C TRP A 135 -3.35 3.39 8.56
N ALA A 136 -2.48 3.04 9.49
CA ALA A 136 -1.55 3.99 10.10
C ALA A 136 -0.33 4.16 9.20
N LEU A 137 0.07 5.41 8.95
CA LEU A 137 1.19 5.76 8.08
C LEU A 137 2.31 6.38 8.92
N GLU A 138 3.18 5.53 9.46
CA GLU A 138 4.28 5.95 10.34
C GLU A 138 5.47 6.45 9.52
N GLU A 139 5.99 7.63 9.85
CA GLU A 139 7.18 8.20 9.21
C GLU A 139 8.45 7.42 9.52
N VAL A 140 9.19 7.04 8.47
CA VAL A 140 10.55 6.50 8.61
C VAL A 140 11.51 7.65 8.41
N GLY A 141 12.27 7.99 9.45
CA GLY A 141 13.27 9.04 9.39
C GLY A 141 14.34 8.79 8.32
N ASP A 142 14.86 9.88 7.76
CA ASP A 142 16.02 9.86 6.87
C ASP A 142 17.29 9.67 7.74
N ASN A 143 17.69 8.43 7.99
CA ASN A 143 19.04 8.13 8.46
C ASN A 143 20.02 8.09 7.28
#